data_AF-A0A2V5L5I4-F1
#
_entry.id   AF-A0A2V5L5I4-F1
#
_cell.length_a   1.000
_cell.length_b   1.000
_cell.length_c   1.000
_cell.angle_alpha   90.00
_cell.angle_beta   90.00
_cell.angle_gamma   90.00
#
_symmetry.space_group_name_H-M   'P 1'
#
loop_
_entity.id
_entity.type
_entity.pdbx_description
1 polymer ?
#
loop_
_entity_poly.entity_id
_entity_poly.type
_entity_poly.pdbx_seq_one_letter_code
_entity_poly.pdbx_strand_id
1 'polypeptide(L)'
;MFFYKPYYLEPQKGGDKAYALLRDALKDTNKVGVAKVVIKTRQYLAGVKPEDGALVLELMHFADELADPEQLHVPKKLEVGKREMNMAKSLIGSMTSKWQPEKYKDDYRKALMDVIEEKVEAGGKEIEEKPKKPPKPTKVIDLVSVLQKSLEQTGTKKKATAESRGKHKQPARKAA
;
A
#
# COMPACT_ATOMS: atom_id res chain seq x y z
N MET A 1 10.87 -1.66 4.33
CA MET A 1 9.87 -1.11 5.27
C MET A 1 9.22 0.13 4.66
N PHE A 2 7.88 0.22 4.57
CA PHE A 2 7.14 1.32 3.91
C PHE A 2 6.31 2.18 4.89
N PHE A 3 6.74 2.28 6.14
CA PHE A 3 6.07 3.12 7.14
C PHE A 3 6.52 4.57 7.03
N TYR A 4 5.74 5.48 7.62
CA TYR A 4 5.79 6.91 7.30
C TYR A 4 7.15 7.57 7.60
N LYS A 5 7.85 7.19 8.69
CA LYS A 5 9.16 7.77 9.07
C LYS A 5 10.08 6.81 9.85
N PRO A 6 10.54 5.69 9.27
CA PRO A 6 11.63 4.91 9.86
C PRO A 6 12.95 5.67 9.68
N TYR A 7 13.66 5.95 10.76
CA TYR A 7 15.00 6.52 10.76
C TYR A 7 16.01 5.42 11.07
N TYR A 8 16.97 5.19 10.18
CA TYR A 8 18.12 4.35 10.51
C TYR A 8 19.05 5.11 11.46
N LEU A 9 19.41 4.44 12.55
CA LEU A 9 20.35 5.00 13.53
C LEU A 9 21.76 4.54 13.19
N GLU A 10 22.68 5.50 13.09
CA GLU A 10 24.11 5.25 12.94
C GLU A 10 24.82 5.59 14.27
N PRO A 11 25.77 4.77 14.74
CA PRO A 11 26.58 5.12 15.89
C PRO A 11 27.48 6.33 15.59
N GLN A 12 27.61 7.22 16.58
CA GLN A 12 28.67 8.23 16.53
C GLN A 12 30.04 7.59 16.81
N LYS A 13 31.11 8.28 16.41
CA LYS A 13 32.50 7.81 16.58
C LYS A 13 32.78 7.35 18.01
N GLY A 14 33.17 6.08 18.18
CA GLY A 14 33.43 5.45 19.47
C GLY A 14 32.23 4.75 20.12
N GLY A 15 31.04 4.83 19.51
CA GLY A 15 29.80 4.21 19.99
C GLY A 15 29.53 2.80 19.45
N ASP A 16 30.39 2.26 18.57
CA ASP A 16 30.12 1.03 17.81
C ASP A 16 29.81 -0.18 18.71
N LYS A 17 30.58 -0.34 19.79
CA LYS A 17 30.38 -1.45 20.75
C LYS A 17 29.05 -1.34 21.48
N ALA A 18 28.68 -0.14 21.94
CA ALA A 18 27.44 0.09 22.65
C ALA A 18 26.23 -0.09 21.72
N TYR A 19 26.35 0.38 20.48
CA TYR A 19 25.34 0.21 19.44
C TYR A 19 25.08 -1.27 19.13
N ALA A 20 26.15 -2.03 18.86
CA ALA A 20 26.03 -3.46 18.56
C ALA A 20 25.43 -4.22 19.74
N LEU A 21 25.89 -3.94 20.96
CA LEU A 21 25.36 -4.55 22.18
C LEU A 21 23.86 -4.29 22.35
N LEU A 22 23.41 -3.04 22.17
CA LEU A 22 21.99 -2.70 22.30
C LEU A 22 21.15 -3.37 21.21
N ARG A 23 21.63 -3.34 19.95
CA ARG A 23 20.96 -4.00 18.82
C ARG A 23 20.77 -5.49 19.08
N ASP A 24 21.84 -6.17 19.48
CA ASP A 24 21.83 -7.62 19.66
C ASP A 24 21.02 -7.99 20.90
N ALA A 25 21.12 -7.23 22.00
CA ALA A 25 20.29 -7.45 23.19
C ALA A 25 18.79 -7.27 22.92
N LEU A 26 18.40 -6.23 22.17
CA LEU A 26 16.99 -6.05 21.79
C LEU A 26 16.49 -7.18 20.88
N LYS A 27 17.36 -7.68 19.99
CA LYS A 27 17.03 -8.75 19.05
C LYS A 27 16.82 -10.07 19.80
N ASP A 28 17.74 -10.42 20.69
CA ASP A 28 17.69 -11.66 21.46
C ASP A 28 16.54 -11.67 22.46
N THR A 29 16.20 -10.51 23.03
CA THR A 29 15.07 -10.40 23.96
C THR A 29 13.71 -10.22 23.27
N ASN A 30 13.69 -10.02 21.95
CA ASN A 30 12.49 -9.69 21.16
C ASN A 30 11.73 -8.48 21.75
N LYS A 31 12.46 -7.45 22.16
CA LYS A 31 11.91 -6.24 22.77
C LYS A 31 12.20 -5.01 21.91
N VAL A 32 11.42 -3.96 22.18
CA VAL A 32 11.57 -2.63 21.58
C VAL A 32 11.88 -1.64 22.70
N GLY A 33 12.85 -0.75 22.47
CA GLY A 33 13.14 0.36 23.39
C GLY A 33 12.16 1.50 23.14
N VAL A 34 11.60 2.09 24.20
CA VAL A 34 10.78 3.31 24.08
C VAL A 34 11.62 4.51 24.51
N ALA A 35 11.67 5.54 23.67
CA ALA A 35 12.46 6.73 23.91
C ALA A 35 11.69 8.01 23.56
N LYS A 36 12.10 9.13 24.16
CA LYS A 36 11.72 10.46 23.70
C LYS A 36 12.89 11.03 22.92
N VAL A 37 12.62 11.51 21.71
CA VAL A 37 13.64 12.09 20.83
C VAL A 37 13.25 13.48 20.37
N VAL A 38 14.23 14.37 20.26
CA VAL A 38 14.03 15.71 19.72
C VAL A 38 14.56 15.74 18.30
N ILE A 39 13.68 16.01 17.34
CA ILE A 39 14.07 16.18 15.94
C ILE A 39 13.82 17.63 15.58
N LYS A 40 14.92 18.34 15.27
CA LYS A 40 14.93 19.80 15.08
C LYS A 40 14.46 20.52 16.36
N THR A 41 13.21 20.97 16.38
CA THR A 41 12.62 21.79 17.46
C THR A 41 11.49 21.09 18.20
N ARG A 42 11.04 19.90 17.75
CA ARG A 42 9.90 19.18 18.35
C ARG A 42 10.36 17.86 18.98
N GLN A 43 9.82 17.57 20.16
CA GLN A 43 9.96 16.29 20.83
C GLN A 43 8.91 15.30 20.31
N TYR A 44 9.33 14.05 20.12
CA TYR A 44 8.52 12.95 19.67
C TYR A 44 8.68 11.75 20.61
N LEU A 45 7.64 10.93 20.72
CA LEU A 45 7.74 9.58 21.24
C LEU A 45 8.26 8.67 20.12
N ALA A 46 9.16 7.74 20.44
CA ALA A 46 9.70 6.83 19.45
C ALA A 46 9.97 5.44 20.00
N GLY A 47 9.80 4.43 19.15
CA GLY A 47 10.23 3.06 19.36
C GLY A 47 11.57 2.82 18.65
N VAL A 48 12.52 2.19 19.34
CA VAL A 48 13.81 1.79 18.80
C VAL A 48 13.86 0.27 18.74
N LYS A 49 13.98 -0.29 17.54
CA LYS A 49 13.97 -1.74 17.30
C LYS A 49 15.13 -2.19 16.42
N PRO A 50 15.65 -3.40 16.63
CA PRO A 50 16.61 -4.00 15.73
C PRO A 50 15.90 -4.57 14.50
N GLU A 51 16.37 -4.23 13.30
CA GLU A 51 15.85 -4.73 12.04
C GLU A 51 16.98 -4.77 11.00
N ASP A 52 17.06 -5.86 10.23
CA ASP A 52 18.04 -6.05 9.14
C ASP A 52 19.50 -5.72 9.51
N GLY A 53 19.89 -5.94 10.78
CA GLY A 53 21.25 -5.71 11.27
C GLY A 53 21.54 -4.26 11.71
N ALA A 54 20.55 -3.38 11.69
CA ALA A 54 20.63 -2.00 12.19
C ALA A 54 19.58 -1.73 13.28
N LEU A 55 19.74 -0.63 14.00
CA LEU A 55 18.68 -0.04 14.82
C LEU A 55 17.84 0.92 13.97
N VAL A 56 16.53 0.70 14.01
CA VAL A 56 15.53 1.54 13.36
C VAL A 56 14.72 2.25 14.43
N LEU A 57 14.58 3.56 14.26
CA LEU A 57 13.75 4.42 15.09
C LEU A 57 12.44 4.75 14.36
N GLU A 58 11.32 4.43 14.99
CA GLU A 58 9.98 4.72 14.49
C GLU A 58 9.28 5.74 15.38
N LEU A 59 8.77 6.80 14.77
CA LEU A 59 8.01 7.82 15.50
C LEU A 59 6.61 7.30 15.84
N MET A 60 6.20 7.56 17.08
CA MET A 60 4.91 7.19 17.64
C MET A 60 4.13 8.44 18.03
N HIS A 61 2.80 8.34 17.96
CA HIS A 61 1.91 9.33 18.54
C HIS A 61 1.87 9.19 20.06
N PHE A 62 1.75 10.31 20.76
CA PHE A 62 1.36 10.28 22.16
C PHE A 62 -0.13 9.91 22.28
N ALA A 63 -0.53 9.40 23.45
CA ALA A 63 -1.89 8.93 23.66
C ALA A 63 -2.94 10.05 23.47
N ASP A 64 -2.60 11.28 23.82
CA ASP A 64 -3.42 12.49 23.66
C ASP A 64 -3.51 13.00 22.21
N GLU A 65 -2.63 12.54 21.31
CA GLU A 65 -2.69 12.88 19.89
C GLU A 65 -3.64 11.96 19.10
N LEU A 66 -4.11 10.87 19.71
CA LEU A 66 -5.00 9.92 19.06
C LEU A 66 -6.46 10.38 19.17
N ALA A 67 -7.17 10.39 18.04
CA ALA A 67 -8.60 10.61 18.03
C ALA A 67 -9.32 9.44 18.69
N ASP A 68 -10.24 9.73 19.61
CA ASP A 68 -11.05 8.73 20.29
C ASP A 68 -12.07 8.11 19.33
N PRO A 69 -11.98 6.80 19.02
CA PRO A 69 -12.94 6.14 18.14
C PRO A 69 -14.39 6.18 18.66
N GLU A 70 -14.60 6.34 19.98
CA GLU A 70 -15.94 6.40 20.56
C GLU A 70 -16.70 7.69 20.22
N GLN A 71 -15.95 8.76 19.91
CA GLN A 71 -16.53 10.02 19.46
C GLN A 71 -16.94 9.98 17.98
N LEU A 72 -16.57 8.92 17.26
CA LEU A 72 -16.94 8.76 15.86
C LEU A 72 -18.37 8.18 15.75
N HIS A 73 -19.18 8.77 14.89
CA HIS A 73 -20.51 8.25 14.53
C HIS A 73 -20.39 7.05 13.57
N VAL A 74 -19.78 5.95 14.04
CA VAL A 74 -19.68 4.69 13.29
C VAL A 74 -20.94 3.87 13.55
N PRO A 75 -21.59 3.30 12.51
CA PRO A 75 -22.76 2.44 12.72
C PRO A 75 -22.38 1.21 13.56
N LYS A 76 -23.00 1.09 14.74
CA LYS A 76 -22.78 -0.04 15.66
C LYS A 76 -23.65 -1.23 15.20
N LYS A 77 -23.01 -2.34 14.83
CA LYS A 77 -23.61 -3.64 14.44
C LYS A 77 -24.90 -3.51 13.62
N LEU A 78 -24.75 -3.27 12.33
CA LEU A 78 -25.80 -3.56 11.36
C LEU A 78 -25.72 -5.05 10.99
N GLU A 79 -26.83 -5.75 11.07
CA GLU A 79 -26.96 -7.12 10.53
C GLU A 79 -26.87 -7.05 9.00
N VAL A 80 -25.69 -7.38 8.46
CA VAL A 80 -25.47 -7.45 7.01
C VAL A 80 -25.94 -8.81 6.49
N GLY A 81 -26.69 -8.83 5.39
CA GLY A 81 -27.19 -10.06 4.80
C GLY A 81 -26.07 -11.00 4.33
N LYS A 82 -26.21 -12.31 4.57
CA LYS A 82 -25.20 -13.33 4.16
C LYS A 82 -24.86 -13.25 2.66
N ARG A 83 -25.84 -12.94 1.82
CA ARG A 83 -25.67 -12.83 0.35
C ARG A 83 -24.79 -11.63 -0.03
N GLU A 84 -25.01 -10.49 0.61
CA GLU A 84 -24.24 -9.25 0.40
C GLU A 84 -22.81 -9.43 0.89
N MET A 85 -22.63 -10.05 2.06
CA MET A 85 -21.31 -10.38 2.60
C MET A 85 -20.51 -11.30 1.68
N ASN A 86 -21.14 -12.34 1.13
CA ASN A 86 -20.47 -13.27 0.20
C ASN A 86 -20.10 -12.59 -1.12
N MET A 87 -20.95 -11.68 -1.62
CA MET A 87 -20.65 -10.88 -2.80
C MET A 87 -19.48 -9.94 -2.55
N ALA A 88 -19.47 -9.23 -1.42
CA ALA A 88 -18.37 -8.34 -1.03
C ALA A 88 -17.04 -9.10 -0.92
N LYS A 89 -17.04 -10.28 -0.26
CA LYS A 89 -15.85 -11.14 -0.18
C LYS A 89 -15.34 -11.59 -1.55
N SER A 90 -16.25 -11.95 -2.45
CA SER A 90 -15.88 -12.38 -3.82
C SER A 90 -15.25 -11.25 -4.62
N LEU A 91 -15.75 -10.02 -4.46
CA LEU A 91 -15.19 -8.83 -5.08
C LEU A 91 -13.81 -8.49 -4.50
N ILE A 92 -13.65 -8.52 -3.18
CA ILE A 92 -12.35 -8.31 -2.55
C ILE A 92 -11.37 -9.36 -3.08
N GLY A 93 -11.78 -10.62 -3.19
CA GLY A 93 -10.98 -11.69 -3.78
C GLY A 93 -10.58 -11.42 -5.24
N SER A 94 -11.49 -10.91 -6.08
CA SER A 94 -11.18 -10.60 -7.48
C SER A 94 -10.28 -9.38 -7.66
N MET A 95 -10.33 -8.42 -6.73
CA MET A 95 -9.49 -7.21 -6.72
C MET A 95 -8.18 -7.38 -5.96
N THR A 96 -8.04 -8.47 -5.18
CA THR A 96 -6.82 -8.77 -4.44
C THR A 96 -5.68 -9.07 -5.41
N SER A 97 -4.55 -8.42 -5.20
CA SER A 97 -3.32 -8.66 -5.95
C SER A 97 -2.13 -8.69 -5.00
N LYS A 98 -1.00 -9.24 -5.46
CA LYS A 98 0.24 -9.19 -4.68
C LYS A 98 0.70 -7.74 -4.57
N TRP A 99 0.98 -7.30 -3.36
CA TRP A 99 1.56 -6.00 -3.09
C TRP A 99 2.89 -5.85 -3.84
N GLN A 100 2.98 -4.82 -4.69
CA GLN A 100 4.16 -4.50 -5.50
C GLN A 100 4.43 -3.00 -5.36
N PRO A 101 5.31 -2.59 -4.43
CA PRO A 101 5.58 -1.19 -4.13
C PRO A 101 5.99 -0.37 -5.35
N GLU A 102 6.75 -0.96 -6.28
CA GLU A 102 7.31 -0.31 -7.47
C GLU A 102 6.25 0.22 -8.45
N LYS A 103 5.00 -0.28 -8.35
CA LYS A 103 3.89 0.21 -9.17
C LYS A 103 3.39 1.59 -8.74
N TYR A 104 3.64 1.96 -7.48
CA TYR A 104 3.19 3.22 -6.93
C TYR A 104 4.31 4.24 -7.08
N LYS A 105 4.05 5.27 -7.86
CA LYS A 105 4.98 6.38 -8.09
C LYS A 105 4.39 7.64 -7.48
N ASP A 106 5.27 8.54 -7.08
CA ASP A 106 4.88 9.88 -6.63
C ASP A 106 4.49 10.70 -7.87
N ASP A 107 3.19 10.69 -8.18
CA ASP A 107 2.63 11.43 -9.33
C ASP A 107 2.86 12.93 -9.21
N TYR A 108 2.92 13.47 -7.99
CA TYR A 108 3.21 14.88 -7.75
C TYR A 108 4.67 15.19 -8.10
N ARG A 109 5.62 14.38 -7.60
CA ARG A 109 7.04 14.51 -7.95
C ARG A 109 7.23 14.38 -9.46
N LYS A 110 6.56 13.43 -10.10
CA LYS A 110 6.63 13.28 -11.56
C LYS A 110 6.12 14.53 -12.28
N ALA A 111 4.92 15.01 -11.97
CA ALA A 111 4.36 16.21 -12.58
C ALA A 111 5.24 17.44 -12.34
N LEU A 112 5.86 17.55 -11.17
CA LEU A 112 6.80 18.62 -10.86
C LEU A 112 8.07 18.53 -11.71
N MET A 113 8.64 17.33 -11.87
CA MET A 113 9.81 17.12 -12.73
C MET A 113 9.48 17.43 -14.19
N ASP A 114 8.32 17.01 -14.68
CA ASP A 114 7.86 17.32 -16.05
C ASP A 114 7.79 18.85 -16.26
N VAL A 115 7.26 19.60 -15.29
CA VAL A 115 7.22 21.09 -15.34
C VAL A 115 8.62 21.70 -15.27
N ILE A 116 9.53 21.14 -14.46
CA ILE A 116 10.91 21.62 -14.36
C ILE A 116 11.63 21.41 -15.70
N GLU A 117 11.49 20.24 -16.31
CA GLU A 117 12.07 19.91 -17.62
C GLU A 117 11.54 20.85 -18.70
N GLU A 118 10.22 21.06 -18.77
CA GLU A 118 9.62 22.03 -19.70
C GLU A 118 10.16 23.47 -19.48
N LYS A 119 10.43 23.87 -18.23
CA LYS A 119 10.96 25.22 -17.92
C LYS A 119 12.43 25.35 -18.34
N VAL A 120 13.20 24.28 -18.17
CA VAL A 120 14.61 24.21 -18.58
C VAL A 120 14.70 24.24 -20.11
N GLU A 121 13.86 23.48 -20.82
CA GLU A 121 13.79 23.48 -22.28
C GLU A 121 13.31 24.83 -22.85
N ALA A 122 12.37 25.49 -22.16
CA ALA A 122 11.90 26.83 -22.52
C ALA A 122 12.88 27.97 -22.17
N GLY A 123 14.09 27.66 -21.69
CA GLY A 123 15.11 28.65 -21.34
C GLY A 123 14.73 29.54 -20.14
N GLY A 124 13.90 29.03 -19.22
CA GLY A 124 13.46 29.75 -18.03
C GLY A 124 12.22 30.64 -18.20
N LYS A 125 11.53 30.56 -19.35
CA LYS A 125 10.24 31.25 -19.54
C LYS A 125 9.09 30.51 -18.84
N GLU A 126 8.13 31.27 -18.35
CA GLU A 126 6.94 30.75 -17.67
C GLU A 126 6.06 29.96 -18.66
N ILE A 127 5.72 28.71 -18.31
CA ILE A 127 4.90 27.83 -19.15
C ILE A 127 3.44 27.99 -18.74
N GLU A 128 2.55 28.10 -19.72
CA GLU A 128 1.11 28.18 -19.49
C GLU A 128 0.56 26.91 -18.81
N GLU A 129 -0.34 27.11 -17.84
CA GLU A 129 -0.97 26.04 -17.07
C GLU A 129 -1.84 25.16 -17.99
N LYS A 130 -1.48 23.88 -18.15
CA LYS A 130 -2.31 22.93 -18.93
C LYS A 130 -3.70 22.81 -18.28
N PRO A 131 -4.80 22.89 -19.05
CA PRO A 131 -6.14 22.87 -18.49
C PRO A 131 -6.42 21.54 -17.75
N LYS A 132 -6.78 21.64 -16.47
CA LYS A 132 -7.21 20.48 -15.67
C LYS A 132 -8.46 19.89 -16.29
N LYS A 133 -8.39 18.61 -16.69
CA LYS A 133 -9.59 17.87 -17.13
C LYS A 133 -10.58 17.80 -15.96
N PRO A 134 -11.85 18.17 -16.16
CA PRO A 134 -12.85 18.11 -15.10
C PRO A 134 -12.99 16.65 -14.63
N PRO A 135 -13.15 16.42 -13.31
CA PRO A 135 -13.39 15.08 -12.79
C PRO A 135 -14.67 14.52 -13.41
N LYS A 136 -14.61 13.26 -13.86
CA LYS A 136 -15.79 12.57 -14.41
C LYS A 136 -16.82 12.39 -13.28
N PRO A 137 -18.11 12.70 -13.51
CA PRO A 137 -19.14 12.50 -12.51
C PRO A 137 -19.27 11.00 -12.18
N THR A 138 -19.02 10.64 -10.92
CA THR A 138 -19.31 9.30 -10.39
C THR A 138 -20.80 9.19 -10.11
N LYS A 139 -21.55 8.47 -10.95
CA LYS A 139 -22.97 8.18 -10.74
C LYS A 139 -23.13 7.12 -9.65
N VAL A 140 -23.13 7.55 -8.40
CA VAL A 140 -23.38 6.72 -7.21
C VAL A 140 -24.89 6.64 -7.01
N ILE A 141 -25.60 5.73 -7.69
CA ILE A 141 -27.05 5.55 -7.41
C ILE A 141 -27.44 4.10 -7.14
N ASP A 142 -26.61 3.10 -7.43
CA ASP A 142 -26.90 1.74 -6.96
C ASP A 142 -25.64 0.89 -6.95
N LEU A 143 -25.04 0.74 -5.77
CA LEU A 143 -23.83 -0.06 -5.57
C LEU A 143 -24.08 -1.52 -5.98
N VAL A 144 -25.28 -2.06 -5.77
CA VAL A 144 -25.58 -3.47 -6.09
C VAL A 144 -25.58 -3.69 -7.60
N SER A 145 -26.23 -2.82 -8.38
CA SER A 145 -26.20 -2.96 -9.86
C SER A 145 -24.85 -2.60 -10.47
N VAL A 146 -24.10 -1.66 -9.90
CA VAL A 146 -22.72 -1.37 -10.34
C VAL A 146 -21.81 -2.58 -10.08
N LEU A 147 -21.94 -3.23 -8.92
CA LEU A 147 -21.18 -4.43 -8.58
C LEU A 147 -21.53 -5.62 -9.47
N GLN A 148 -22.82 -5.85 -9.75
CA GLN A 148 -23.26 -6.89 -10.69
C GLN A 148 -22.68 -6.67 -12.09
N LYS A 149 -22.74 -5.44 -12.62
CA LYS A 149 -22.15 -5.09 -13.91
C LYS A 149 -20.63 -5.28 -13.95
N SER A 150 -19.93 -4.97 -12.86
CA SER A 150 -18.46 -5.15 -12.78
C SER A 150 -18.06 -6.64 -12.75
N LEU A 151 -18.87 -7.50 -12.12
CA LEU A 151 -18.68 -8.96 -12.13
C LEU A 151 -18.91 -9.57 -13.52
N GLU A 152 -19.96 -9.13 -14.24
CA GLU A 152 -20.27 -9.61 -15.59
C GLU A 152 -19.19 -9.24 -16.62
N GLN A 153 -18.62 -8.04 -16.51
CA GLN A 153 -17.54 -7.58 -17.39
C GLN A 153 -16.21 -8.33 -17.16
N THR A 154 -15.99 -8.87 -15.96
CA THR A 154 -14.78 -9.65 -15.63
C THR A 154 -14.92 -11.12 -16.04
N GLY A 155 -16.15 -11.65 -16.09
CA GLY A 155 -16.44 -13.05 -16.46
C GLY A 155 -16.36 -13.36 -17.97
N THR A 156 -16.59 -12.37 -18.84
CA THR A 156 -16.66 -12.59 -20.30
C THR A 156 -15.30 -12.76 -20.99
N LYS A 157 -14.19 -12.36 -20.36
CA LYS A 157 -12.84 -12.60 -20.90
C LYS A 157 -12.34 -14.04 -20.76
N LYS A 158 -12.99 -14.89 -19.97
CA LYS A 158 -12.55 -16.29 -19.74
C LYS A 158 -13.18 -17.33 -20.66
N LYS A 159 -14.18 -16.97 -21.49
CA LYS A 159 -14.92 -17.94 -22.32
C LYS A 159 -14.51 -18.01 -23.80
N ALA A 160 -13.57 -17.20 -24.27
CA ALA A 160 -13.20 -17.16 -25.70
C ALA A 160 -12.04 -18.09 -26.11
N THR A 161 -11.44 -18.89 -25.21
CA THR A 161 -10.25 -19.71 -25.55
C THR A 161 -10.40 -21.22 -25.34
N ALA A 162 -11.60 -21.74 -25.09
CA ALA A 162 -11.79 -23.17 -24.77
C ALA A 162 -12.57 -24.01 -25.80
N GLU A 163 -12.90 -23.47 -26.99
CA GLU A 163 -13.60 -24.23 -28.04
C GLU A 163 -12.81 -24.27 -29.36
N SER A 164 -11.64 -24.92 -29.34
CA SER A 164 -10.98 -25.40 -30.56
C SER A 164 -9.86 -26.38 -30.22
N ARG A 165 -10.23 -27.64 -29.93
CA ARG A 165 -9.45 -28.86 -30.25
C ARG A 165 -10.13 -30.10 -29.68
N GLY A 166 -11.08 -30.62 -30.44
CA GLY A 166 -11.58 -31.98 -30.28
C GLY A 166 -11.77 -32.61 -31.65
N LYS A 167 -10.88 -33.56 -32.02
CA LYS A 167 -11.14 -34.81 -32.77
C LYS A 167 -9.90 -35.25 -33.57
N HIS A 168 -9.14 -36.21 -33.02
CA HIS A 168 -8.69 -37.32 -33.86
C HIS A 168 -8.75 -38.64 -33.10
N LYS A 169 -9.40 -39.61 -33.74
CA LYS A 169 -9.72 -40.95 -33.25
C LYS A 169 -8.47 -41.85 -33.28
N GLN A 170 -8.42 -42.74 -32.28
CA GLN A 170 -7.70 -44.03 -32.17
C GLN A 170 -7.67 -44.89 -33.46
N PRO A 171 -6.81 -45.95 -33.60
CA PRO A 171 -6.61 -46.97 -32.58
C PRO A 171 -5.26 -47.73 -32.44
N ALA A 172 -5.24 -48.45 -31.31
CA ALA A 172 -4.41 -49.54 -30.80
C ALA A 172 -3.49 -50.36 -31.73
N ARG A 173 -2.34 -50.77 -31.18
CA ARG A 173 -1.84 -52.16 -31.26
C ARG A 173 -0.89 -52.53 -30.10
N LYS A 174 -0.90 -53.83 -29.80
CA LYS A 174 -0.40 -54.61 -28.64
C LYS A 174 1.12 -54.82 -28.55
N ALA A 175 1.51 -55.27 -27.35
CA ALA A 175 2.62 -56.19 -26.99
C ALA A 175 4.04 -55.60 -27.06
N ALA A 176 4.97 -55.92 -26.16
CA ALA A 176 5.11 -57.01 -25.19
C ALA A 176 5.75 -56.49 -23.88
#